data_AF-A0A1E1XQ70-F1
#
_entry.id   AF-A0A1E1XQ70-F1
#
_cell.length_a   1.000
_cell.length_b   1.000
_cell.length_c   1.000
_cell.angle_alpha   90.00
_cell.angle_beta   90.00
_cell.angle_gamma   90.00
#
_symmetry.space_group_name_H-M   'P 1'
#
loop_
_entity.id
_entity.type
_entity.pdbx_description
1 polymer ?
#
loop_
_entity_poly.entity_id
_entity_poly.type
_entity_poly.pdbx_seq_one_letter_code
_entity_poly.pdbx_strand_id
1 'polypeptide(L)'
;WHDSVLPDGRLDWQSELNEKNACFFDLCDGIFLRYGWTEGMLQKSAGHAGNRKSDVYVGIDVFAHKTKHFGGNEAVKEVEVARRHGLSSAIFAAGWVYKNQDKVESAASQRRFWDCLQCCCPEWCIRTLPLRTSFCQGFGEKLFEAGQEVSSVAWSDLSQQQLQPRDQGRSLCDGCGVAEVCTEWAYNGGGCLLLRFTPDVAKPRAVPYFRLFACDIPVGSLSVSYTFQMYPGCSETLDIALILSVRTTSGKKQQLSLGVMVSVPDGNGYEATRELSTDGGPDATKSSWQTRKYHVKDANSVPNAVLEEIGVSFLSFESSVAGACLLGELVVKRPEDKTANKSAPNSSSKKSVNQELASETGAVAVNNEPDRKRQRVADNS
;
A
#
# COMPACT_ATOMS: atom_id res chain seq x y z
N TRP A 1 -1.54 -22.66 13.85
CA TRP A 1 -1.96 -23.19 15.15
C TRP A 1 -1.72 -22.16 16.25
N HIS A 2 -2.61 -22.00 17.24
CA HIS A 2 -2.28 -21.22 18.44
C HIS A 2 -1.75 -22.17 19.51
N ASP A 3 -0.55 -21.91 20.03
CA ASP A 3 0.04 -22.61 21.17
C ASP A 3 -0.95 -22.56 22.35
N SER A 4 -1.66 -23.65 22.59
CA SER A 4 -2.78 -23.71 23.53
C SER A 4 -3.12 -25.15 23.89
N VAL A 5 -3.81 -25.88 23.02
CA VAL A 5 -4.20 -27.27 23.25
C VAL A 5 -3.04 -28.21 22.89
N LEU A 6 -2.82 -29.25 23.69
CA LEU A 6 -1.85 -30.32 23.43
C LEU A 6 -2.51 -31.51 22.72
N PRO A 7 -1.75 -32.49 22.19
CA PRO A 7 -2.32 -33.64 21.47
C PRO A 7 -3.31 -34.48 22.29
N ASP A 8 -3.19 -34.44 23.62
CA ASP A 8 -4.09 -35.10 24.56
C ASP A 8 -5.38 -34.30 24.87
N GLY A 9 -5.57 -33.14 24.22
CA GLY A 9 -6.72 -32.27 24.37
C GLY A 9 -6.65 -31.31 25.56
N ARG A 10 -5.60 -31.37 26.38
CA ARG A 10 -5.44 -30.43 27.51
C ARG A 10 -5.01 -29.05 27.05
N LEU A 11 -5.51 -28.02 27.72
CA LEU A 11 -5.07 -26.64 27.55
C LEU A 11 -3.80 -26.40 28.39
N ASP A 12 -2.65 -26.31 27.75
CA ASP A 12 -1.35 -26.05 28.37
C ASP A 12 -0.45 -25.23 27.43
N TRP A 13 -0.35 -23.93 27.69
CA TRP A 13 0.42 -23.00 26.86
C TRP A 13 1.91 -23.10 27.15
N GLN A 14 2.73 -23.30 26.13
CA GLN A 14 4.18 -23.45 26.31
C GLN A 14 4.94 -22.13 26.16
N SER A 15 4.36 -21.14 25.47
CA SER A 15 5.03 -19.88 25.07
C SER A 15 6.33 -20.09 24.26
N GLU A 16 6.54 -21.30 23.75
CA GLU A 16 7.68 -21.72 22.95
C GLU A 16 7.25 -22.85 21.99
N LEU A 17 7.95 -23.01 20.88
CA LEU A 17 7.84 -24.20 20.05
C LEU A 17 8.74 -25.30 20.63
N ASN A 18 8.13 -26.42 21.03
CA ASN A 18 8.83 -27.57 21.61
C ASN A 18 8.11 -28.89 21.27
N GLU A 19 8.61 -30.01 21.79
CA GLU A 19 8.13 -31.35 21.45
C GLU A 19 6.64 -31.57 21.75
N LYS A 20 6.07 -30.83 22.70
CA LYS A 20 4.65 -30.98 23.07
C LYS A 20 3.70 -30.37 22.04
N ASN A 21 4.12 -29.33 21.32
CA ASN A 21 3.28 -28.64 20.33
C ASN A 21 3.83 -28.72 18.89
N ALA A 22 5.00 -29.32 18.69
CA ALA A 22 5.67 -29.52 17.40
C ALA A 22 4.77 -30.17 16.34
N CYS A 23 3.99 -31.19 16.73
CA CYS A 23 3.10 -31.87 15.80
C CYS A 23 2.10 -30.93 15.13
N PHE A 24 1.62 -29.89 15.83
CA PHE A 24 0.73 -28.90 15.25
C PHE A 24 1.47 -27.94 14.31
N PHE A 25 2.70 -27.59 14.64
CA PHE A 25 3.55 -26.76 13.78
C PHE A 25 3.88 -27.48 12.45
N ASP A 26 4.12 -28.78 12.50
CA ASP A 26 4.39 -29.59 11.30
C ASP A 26 3.15 -29.70 10.40
N LEU A 27 1.99 -29.91 11.01
CA LEU A 27 0.72 -30.04 10.31
C LEU A 27 0.13 -28.70 9.83
N CYS A 28 0.53 -27.57 10.42
CA CYS A 28 0.05 -26.24 10.04
C CYS A 28 1.08 -25.45 9.19
N ASP A 29 0.64 -24.33 8.64
CA ASP A 29 1.53 -23.36 7.99
C ASP A 29 2.43 -22.60 8.98
N GLY A 30 2.04 -22.56 10.25
CA GLY A 30 2.84 -21.95 11.31
C GLY A 30 2.19 -22.05 12.69
N ILE A 31 2.89 -21.55 13.70
CA ILE A 31 2.46 -21.55 15.11
C ILE A 31 2.49 -20.13 15.68
N PHE A 32 1.40 -19.72 16.31
CA PHE A 32 1.29 -18.52 17.12
C PHE A 32 1.63 -18.90 18.55
N LEU A 33 2.76 -18.42 19.06
CA LEU A 33 3.19 -18.64 20.45
C LEU A 33 2.45 -17.70 21.39
N ARG A 34 2.03 -18.19 22.56
CA ARG A 34 1.40 -17.32 23.57
C ARG A 34 2.40 -16.27 24.06
N TYR A 35 1.89 -15.06 24.32
CA TYR A 35 2.60 -14.03 25.11
C TYR A 35 3.03 -14.56 26.50
N GLY A 36 4.21 -14.14 26.98
CA GLY A 36 4.82 -14.65 28.23
C GLY A 36 6.11 -15.45 28.04
N TRP A 37 6.69 -15.39 26.85
CA TRP A 37 7.95 -16.03 26.48
C TRP A 37 9.16 -15.38 27.18
N THR A 38 10.31 -16.06 27.09
CA THR A 38 11.63 -15.54 27.46
C THR A 38 12.56 -15.62 26.27
N GLU A 39 13.66 -14.86 26.23
CA GLU A 39 14.61 -14.97 25.11
C GLU A 39 15.17 -16.41 24.97
N GLY A 40 15.36 -17.13 26.08
CA GLY A 40 15.77 -18.54 26.03
C GLY A 40 14.72 -19.45 25.37
N MET A 41 13.42 -19.18 25.60
CA MET A 41 12.32 -19.86 24.91
C MET A 41 12.29 -19.54 23.41
N LEU A 42 12.57 -18.29 23.03
CA LEU A 42 12.67 -17.90 21.61
C LEU A 42 13.86 -18.59 20.93
N GLN A 43 15.01 -18.68 21.60
CA GLN A 43 16.17 -19.38 21.09
C GLN A 43 15.88 -20.88 20.87
N LYS A 44 15.21 -21.54 21.82
CA LYS A 44 14.75 -22.93 21.68
C LYS A 44 13.78 -23.08 20.52
N SER A 45 12.79 -22.19 20.43
CA SER A 45 11.80 -22.17 19.36
C SER A 45 12.45 -22.03 17.98
N ALA A 46 13.43 -21.13 17.85
CA ALA A 46 14.19 -20.94 16.62
C ALA A 46 15.03 -22.17 16.26
N GLY A 47 15.63 -22.83 17.26
CA GLY A 47 16.33 -24.09 17.07
C GLY A 47 15.41 -25.20 16.58
N HIS A 48 14.24 -25.33 17.21
CA HIS A 48 13.24 -26.35 16.85
C HIS A 48 12.63 -26.10 15.46
N ALA A 49 12.39 -24.84 15.09
CA ALA A 49 11.82 -24.47 13.80
C ALA A 49 12.75 -24.71 12.59
N GLY A 50 14.08 -24.77 12.81
CA GLY A 50 15.06 -25.01 11.76
C GLY A 50 14.96 -23.98 10.61
N ASN A 51 14.55 -24.44 9.42
CA ASN A 51 14.37 -23.58 8.24
C ASN A 51 13.01 -22.85 8.22
N ARG A 52 12.09 -23.18 9.11
CA ARG A 52 10.74 -22.60 9.19
C ARG A 52 10.60 -21.55 10.29
N LYS A 53 11.70 -20.86 10.66
CA LYS A 53 11.67 -19.85 11.74
C LYS A 53 10.64 -18.73 11.50
N SER A 54 10.46 -18.33 10.24
CA SER A 54 9.45 -17.35 9.83
C SER A 54 8.00 -17.79 10.09
N ASP A 55 7.78 -19.10 10.27
CA ASP A 55 6.46 -19.69 10.49
C ASP A 55 6.14 -19.77 11.99
N VAL A 56 7.07 -19.36 12.86
CA VAL A 56 6.85 -19.19 14.30
C VAL A 56 6.55 -17.72 14.57
N TYR A 57 5.31 -17.44 14.94
CA TYR A 57 4.80 -16.11 15.23
C TYR A 57 4.77 -15.89 16.74
N VAL A 58 5.74 -15.14 17.25
CA VAL A 58 5.86 -14.79 18.67
C VAL A 58 4.73 -13.82 19.05
N GLY A 59 3.84 -14.25 19.95
CA GLY A 59 2.71 -13.42 20.39
C GLY A 59 3.16 -12.21 21.20
N ILE A 60 2.68 -11.03 20.80
CA ILE A 60 2.93 -9.74 21.44
C ILE A 60 1.58 -9.12 21.79
N ASP A 61 1.25 -9.10 23.08
CA ASP A 61 0.00 -8.50 23.57
C ASP A 61 0.15 -6.99 23.70
N VAL A 62 -0.50 -6.24 22.80
CA VAL A 62 -0.44 -4.78 22.78
C VAL A 62 -1.16 -4.16 23.98
N PHE A 63 -2.07 -4.87 24.65
CA PHE A 63 -2.63 -4.38 25.91
C PHE A 63 -1.74 -4.68 27.13
N ALA A 64 -0.68 -5.48 26.97
CA ALA A 64 0.20 -5.94 28.04
C ALA A 64 -0.55 -6.57 29.24
N HIS A 65 -1.61 -7.34 28.98
CA HIS A 65 -2.38 -7.93 30.07
C HIS A 65 -1.59 -9.04 30.76
N LYS A 66 -1.26 -8.81 32.04
CA LYS A 66 -0.61 -9.80 32.92
C LYS A 66 0.73 -10.33 32.36
N THR A 67 1.49 -9.46 31.68
CA THR A 67 2.82 -9.78 31.17
C THR A 67 3.87 -8.82 31.73
N LYS A 68 5.14 -9.27 31.80
CA LYS A 68 6.31 -8.41 32.05
C LYS A 68 6.78 -7.62 30.82
N HIS A 69 6.12 -7.84 29.69
CA HIS A 69 6.46 -7.30 28.37
C HIS A 69 5.83 -5.92 28.14
N PHE A 70 6.39 -5.18 27.20
CA PHE A 70 5.87 -3.88 26.77
C PHE A 70 4.61 -4.01 25.91
N GLY A 71 3.67 -3.08 26.10
CA GLY A 71 2.45 -2.94 25.29
C GLY A 71 2.36 -1.57 24.62
N GLY A 72 1.24 -1.30 23.98
CA GLY A 72 0.97 -0.06 23.27
C GLY A 72 2.07 0.27 22.26
N ASN A 73 2.48 1.53 22.21
CA ASN A 73 3.54 1.98 21.30
C ASN A 73 4.92 1.39 21.61
N GLU A 74 5.14 0.81 22.79
CA GLU A 74 6.41 0.17 23.15
C GLU A 74 6.49 -1.30 22.70
N ALA A 75 5.41 -1.86 22.14
CA ALA A 75 5.37 -3.23 21.60
C ALA A 75 6.44 -3.49 20.52
N VAL A 76 6.94 -2.43 19.86
CA VAL A 76 8.08 -2.52 18.91
C VAL A 76 9.31 -3.18 19.54
N LYS A 77 9.59 -2.92 20.82
CA LYS A 77 10.74 -3.52 21.54
C LYS A 77 10.65 -5.04 21.58
N GLU A 78 9.43 -5.57 21.76
CA GLU A 78 9.17 -7.01 21.78
C GLU A 78 9.27 -7.63 20.37
N VAL A 79 8.83 -6.89 19.33
CA VAL A 79 8.99 -7.30 17.93
C VAL A 79 10.47 -7.39 17.55
N GLU A 80 11.27 -6.41 17.97
CA GLU A 80 12.73 -6.42 17.76
C GLU A 80 13.39 -7.63 18.41
N VAL A 81 12.96 -8.02 19.63
CA VAL A 81 13.48 -9.22 20.31
C VAL A 81 13.18 -10.48 19.50
N ALA A 82 11.92 -10.68 19.06
CA ALA A 82 11.56 -11.83 18.23
C ALA A 82 12.38 -11.86 16.92
N ARG A 83 12.54 -10.72 16.26
CA ARG A 83 13.29 -10.58 15.01
C ARG A 83 14.77 -10.90 15.17
N ARG A 84 15.41 -10.55 16.31
CA ARG A 84 16.81 -10.95 16.61
C ARG A 84 17.01 -12.46 16.65
N HIS A 85 15.98 -13.25 16.95
CA HIS A 85 16.03 -14.71 16.90
C HIS A 85 15.62 -15.30 15.54
N GLY A 86 15.36 -14.45 14.54
CA GLY A 86 14.90 -14.84 13.21
C GLY A 86 13.44 -15.33 13.18
N LEU A 87 12.66 -15.06 14.24
CA LEU A 87 11.26 -15.44 14.35
C LEU A 87 10.33 -14.32 13.87
N SER A 88 9.12 -14.69 13.44
CA SER A 88 8.06 -13.74 13.13
C SER A 88 7.37 -13.24 14.39
N SER A 89 6.61 -12.15 14.28
CA SER A 89 5.81 -11.59 15.38
C SER A 89 4.32 -11.64 15.07
N ALA A 90 3.51 -11.83 16.10
CA ALA A 90 2.05 -11.85 16.03
C ALA A 90 1.50 -10.75 16.96
N ILE A 91 1.01 -9.66 16.36
CA ILE A 91 0.44 -8.53 17.12
C ILE A 91 -0.95 -8.91 17.62
N PHE A 92 -1.05 -9.23 18.91
CA PHE A 92 -2.30 -9.59 19.56
C PHE A 92 -3.06 -8.35 20.02
N ALA A 93 -4.38 -8.36 19.80
CA ALA A 93 -5.28 -7.29 20.23
C ALA A 93 -4.91 -5.89 19.72
N ALA A 94 -4.50 -5.77 18.44
CA ALA A 94 -4.19 -4.50 17.78
C ALA A 94 -5.34 -3.46 17.82
N GLY A 95 -6.58 -3.88 18.11
CA GLY A 95 -7.69 -2.98 18.43
C GLY A 95 -7.43 -2.06 19.63
N TRP A 96 -6.36 -2.28 20.40
CA TRP A 96 -5.83 -1.35 21.41
C TRP A 96 -5.70 0.07 20.87
N VAL A 97 -5.22 0.22 19.64
CA VAL A 97 -4.94 1.51 19.01
C VAL A 97 -6.21 2.34 18.85
N TYR A 98 -7.34 1.68 18.59
CA TYR A 98 -8.65 2.34 18.50
C TYR A 98 -9.29 2.59 19.87
N LYS A 99 -9.11 1.68 20.83
CA LYS A 99 -9.83 1.70 22.12
C LYS A 99 -9.20 2.59 23.19
N ASN A 100 -7.89 2.79 23.17
CA ASN A 100 -7.14 3.46 24.24
C ASN A 100 -6.52 4.79 23.81
N GLN A 101 -6.99 5.36 22.70
CA GLN A 101 -6.52 6.63 22.15
C GLN A 101 -7.73 7.53 21.92
N ASP A 102 -7.49 8.85 21.89
CA ASP A 102 -8.54 9.80 21.58
C ASP A 102 -9.11 9.51 20.18
N LYS A 103 -10.42 9.31 20.11
CA LYS A 103 -11.11 8.93 18.86
C LYS A 103 -10.94 9.98 17.76
N VAL A 104 -10.76 11.24 18.13
CA VAL A 104 -10.48 12.37 17.23
C VAL A 104 -9.15 12.18 16.51
N GLU A 105 -8.17 11.55 17.15
CA GLU A 105 -6.82 11.29 16.62
C GLU A 105 -6.67 9.84 16.14
N SER A 106 -7.76 9.09 15.94
CA SER A 106 -7.68 7.65 15.66
C SER A 106 -6.81 7.33 14.44
N ALA A 107 -6.82 8.14 13.39
CA ALA A 107 -5.96 7.93 12.21
C ALA A 107 -4.48 8.21 12.51
N ALA A 108 -4.19 9.24 13.31
CA ALA A 108 -2.83 9.56 13.74
C ALA A 108 -2.28 8.50 14.70
N SER A 109 -3.10 7.97 15.60
CA SER A 109 -2.72 6.88 16.52
C SER A 109 -2.48 5.56 15.78
N GLN A 110 -3.29 5.23 14.77
CA GLN A 110 -3.03 4.10 13.87
C GLN A 110 -1.66 4.25 13.20
N ARG A 111 -1.40 5.39 12.55
CA ARG A 111 -0.10 5.66 11.93
C ARG A 111 1.05 5.53 12.92
N ARG A 112 1.00 6.24 14.06
CA ARG A 112 2.04 6.21 15.07
C ARG A 112 2.39 4.79 15.53
N PHE A 113 1.38 3.95 15.77
CA PHE A 113 1.62 2.57 16.20
C PHE A 113 2.25 1.71 15.09
N TRP A 114 1.70 1.75 13.87
CA TRP A 114 2.19 0.91 12.77
C TRP A 114 3.52 1.39 12.18
N ASP A 115 3.77 2.70 12.16
CA ASP A 115 5.03 3.30 11.71
C ASP A 115 6.19 2.88 12.62
N CYS A 116 5.96 2.77 13.94
CA CYS A 116 6.97 2.22 14.86
C CYS A 116 7.37 0.78 14.50
N LEU A 117 6.47 -0.01 13.92
CA LEU A 117 6.76 -1.39 13.51
C LEU A 117 7.45 -1.48 12.14
N GLN A 118 7.45 -0.39 11.36
CA GLN A 118 7.97 -0.37 9.99
C GLN A 118 9.44 -0.77 9.91
N CYS A 119 10.27 -0.40 10.90
CA CYS A 119 11.69 -0.78 10.96
C CYS A 119 11.91 -2.30 11.05
N CYS A 120 10.89 -3.04 11.52
CA CYS A 120 10.91 -4.48 11.69
C CYS A 120 10.20 -5.24 10.56
N CYS A 121 9.62 -4.53 9.59
CA CYS A 121 8.89 -5.14 8.48
C CYS A 121 9.73 -5.13 7.19
N PRO A 122 9.68 -6.19 6.37
CA PRO A 122 10.29 -6.16 5.05
C PRO A 122 9.59 -5.12 4.17
N GLU A 123 10.31 -4.58 3.19
CA GLU A 123 9.74 -3.64 2.23
C GLU A 123 8.71 -4.35 1.34
N TRP A 124 7.48 -3.86 1.34
CA TRP A 124 6.42 -4.36 0.48
C TRP A 124 6.40 -3.56 -0.82
N CYS A 125 6.50 -4.27 -1.95
CA CYS A 125 6.47 -3.69 -3.29
C CYS A 125 5.28 -4.18 -4.09
N ILE A 126 4.69 -3.28 -4.88
CA ILE A 126 3.67 -3.61 -5.87
C ILE A 126 4.36 -4.29 -7.06
N ARG A 127 3.86 -5.46 -7.46
CA ARG A 127 4.48 -6.30 -8.50
C ARG A 127 3.60 -6.49 -9.74
N THR A 128 2.36 -6.03 -9.67
CA THR A 128 1.33 -6.29 -10.69
C THR A 128 0.70 -5.00 -11.17
N LEU A 129 0.25 -5.04 -12.43
CA LEU A 129 -0.55 -3.99 -13.06
C LEU A 129 -1.95 -4.55 -13.38
N PRO A 130 -2.99 -3.71 -13.43
CA PRO A 130 -2.94 -2.26 -13.23
C PRO A 130 -2.86 -1.87 -11.74
N LEU A 131 -2.05 -0.86 -11.43
CA LEU A 131 -2.12 -0.14 -10.16
C LEU A 131 -3.16 0.96 -10.33
N ARG A 132 -4.23 0.92 -9.51
CA ARG A 132 -5.28 1.94 -9.51
C ARG A 132 -5.66 2.29 -8.08
N THR A 133 -5.76 3.57 -7.79
CA THR A 133 -6.28 4.05 -6.52
C THR A 133 -6.78 5.47 -6.63
N SER A 134 -7.88 5.76 -5.96
CA SER A 134 -8.38 7.10 -5.63
C SER A 134 -8.10 7.45 -4.18
N PHE A 135 -7.33 6.60 -3.48
CA PHE A 135 -6.98 6.69 -2.07
C PHE A 135 -8.18 6.56 -1.12
N CYS A 136 -9.31 6.07 -1.61
CA CYS A 136 -10.49 5.81 -0.78
C CYS A 136 -10.18 4.72 0.27
N GLN A 137 -10.46 5.01 1.54
CA GLN A 137 -10.25 4.08 2.65
C GLN A 137 -11.42 3.11 2.91
N GLY A 138 -12.44 3.11 2.03
CA GLY A 138 -13.67 2.37 2.24
C GLY A 138 -14.64 3.05 3.20
N PHE A 139 -14.51 4.36 3.39
CA PHE A 139 -15.47 5.20 4.11
C PHE A 139 -15.34 6.65 3.65
N GLY A 140 -16.32 7.47 3.98
CA GLY A 140 -16.31 8.91 3.75
C GLY A 140 -17.54 9.58 4.36
N GLU A 141 -17.45 10.89 4.59
CA GLU A 141 -18.62 11.70 4.99
C GLU A 141 -19.58 11.92 3.81
N LYS A 142 -19.04 11.81 2.60
CA LYS A 142 -19.71 11.99 1.32
C LYS A 142 -19.23 10.92 0.34
N LEU A 143 -19.95 10.75 -0.76
CA LEU A 143 -19.53 9.92 -1.89
C LEU A 143 -19.33 10.80 -3.12
N PHE A 144 -18.22 10.59 -3.81
CA PHE A 144 -17.86 11.32 -5.01
C PHE A 144 -17.69 10.40 -6.22
N GLU A 145 -18.05 10.91 -7.39
CA GLU A 145 -17.81 10.29 -8.69
C GLU A 145 -17.32 11.35 -9.67
N ALA A 146 -16.17 11.13 -10.30
CA ALA A 146 -15.53 12.07 -11.22
C ALA A 146 -15.40 13.52 -10.66
N GLY A 147 -15.15 13.64 -9.36
CA GLY A 147 -15.02 14.91 -8.64
C GLY A 147 -16.33 15.60 -8.27
N GLN A 148 -17.48 14.99 -8.59
CA GLN A 148 -18.80 15.49 -8.21
C GLN A 148 -19.33 14.75 -6.99
N GLU A 149 -19.93 15.48 -6.06
CA GLU A 149 -20.62 14.89 -4.91
C GLU A 149 -21.91 14.21 -5.40
N VAL A 150 -21.99 12.88 -5.23
CA VAL A 150 -23.17 12.08 -5.60
C VAL A 150 -24.02 11.71 -4.38
N SER A 151 -23.45 11.76 -3.18
CA SER A 151 -24.18 11.59 -1.91
C SER A 151 -23.54 12.44 -0.82
N SER A 152 -24.39 13.11 -0.04
CA SER A 152 -24.01 13.88 1.15
C SER A 152 -24.10 13.07 2.46
N VAL A 153 -24.34 11.76 2.37
CA VAL A 153 -24.54 10.87 3.51
C VAL A 153 -23.24 10.10 3.81
N ALA A 154 -22.86 10.10 5.09
CA ALA A 154 -21.71 9.34 5.56
C ALA A 154 -21.89 7.84 5.35
N TRP A 155 -20.82 7.16 4.94
CA TRP A 155 -20.84 5.75 4.58
C TRP A 155 -19.55 5.04 4.97
N SER A 156 -19.64 3.73 5.13
CA SER A 156 -18.51 2.84 5.33
C SER A 156 -18.77 1.50 4.66
N ASP A 157 -17.90 1.12 3.75
CA ASP A 157 -17.86 -0.17 3.08
C ASP A 157 -16.40 -0.51 2.77
N LEU A 158 -15.81 -1.37 3.60
CA LEU A 158 -14.41 -1.77 3.47
C LEU A 158 -14.13 -2.54 2.16
N SER A 159 -15.16 -3.06 1.46
CA SER A 159 -14.96 -3.64 0.13
C SER A 159 -14.58 -2.59 -0.92
N GLN A 160 -14.85 -1.30 -0.64
CA GLN A 160 -14.43 -0.16 -1.45
C GLN A 160 -13.06 0.39 -1.03
N GLN A 161 -12.37 -0.21 -0.05
CA GLN A 161 -11.03 0.23 0.31
C GLN A 161 -10.06 -0.01 -0.85
N GLN A 162 -9.36 1.05 -1.23
CA GLN A 162 -8.37 1.04 -2.29
C GLN A 162 -6.96 1.17 -1.72
N LEU A 163 -5.97 0.90 -2.57
CA LEU A 163 -4.55 0.93 -2.21
C LEU A 163 -4.14 2.29 -1.61
N GLN A 164 -3.54 2.25 -0.41
CA GLN A 164 -3.10 3.44 0.33
C GLN A 164 -1.59 3.67 0.16
N PRO A 165 -1.10 4.93 0.14
CA PRO A 165 0.32 5.21 -0.01
C PRO A 165 1.11 4.67 1.18
N ARG A 166 2.37 4.30 0.91
CA ARG A 166 3.31 3.72 1.85
C ARG A 166 3.68 4.70 2.95
N ASP A 167 4.01 5.93 2.59
CA ASP A 167 4.43 6.95 3.54
C ASP A 167 3.27 7.95 3.76
N GLN A 168 2.84 8.09 5.01
CA GLN A 168 1.78 9.01 5.44
C GLN A 168 2.14 9.64 6.78
N GLY A 169 1.43 10.69 7.17
CA GLY A 169 1.62 11.39 8.43
C GLY A 169 2.23 12.78 8.25
N ARG A 170 2.71 13.35 9.36
CA ARG A 170 3.04 14.79 9.47
C ARG A 170 4.53 15.10 9.55
N SER A 171 5.38 14.09 9.37
CA SER A 171 6.84 14.22 9.54
C SER A 171 7.61 13.81 8.28
N LEU A 172 6.96 13.88 7.12
CA LEU A 172 7.58 13.61 5.82
C LEU A 172 8.46 14.78 5.40
N CYS A 173 9.24 14.61 4.33
CA CYS A 173 10.07 15.67 3.75
C CYS A 173 10.95 16.37 4.80
N ASP A 174 11.68 15.58 5.60
CA ASP A 174 12.48 16.09 6.74
C ASP A 174 11.64 16.86 7.78
N GLY A 175 10.37 16.50 7.96
CA GLY A 175 9.43 17.16 8.88
C GLY A 175 8.74 18.41 8.31
N CYS A 176 8.94 18.73 7.04
CA CYS A 176 8.27 19.83 6.33
C CYS A 176 7.01 19.36 5.56
N GLY A 177 6.78 18.06 5.49
CA GLY A 177 5.76 17.43 4.66
C GLY A 177 4.67 16.72 5.47
N VAL A 178 3.44 16.85 4.98
CA VAL A 178 2.25 16.16 5.48
C VAL A 178 1.60 15.40 4.33
N ALA A 179 1.29 14.11 4.54
CA ALA A 179 0.45 13.30 3.67
C ALA A 179 -0.65 12.64 4.49
N GLU A 180 -1.89 13.09 4.35
CA GLU A 180 -3.03 12.63 5.15
C GLU A 180 -4.26 12.40 4.28
N VAL A 181 -5.17 11.54 4.74
CA VAL A 181 -6.44 11.34 4.06
C VAL A 181 -7.35 12.55 4.25
N CYS A 182 -7.97 12.98 3.17
CA CYS A 182 -9.00 14.01 3.15
C CYS A 182 -10.33 13.35 2.78
N THR A 183 -11.35 13.49 3.64
CA THR A 183 -12.71 12.97 3.41
C THR A 183 -13.70 14.05 3.01
N GLU A 184 -13.29 15.33 3.09
CA GLU A 184 -14.11 16.48 2.68
C GLU A 184 -14.25 16.59 1.16
N TRP A 185 -13.19 16.17 0.43
CA TRP A 185 -13.14 16.15 -1.02
C TRP A 185 -12.61 14.81 -1.51
N ALA A 186 -13.10 14.36 -2.66
CA ALA A 186 -12.53 13.23 -3.38
C ALA A 186 -12.82 13.33 -4.88
N TYR A 187 -12.03 12.61 -5.68
CA TYR A 187 -12.35 12.42 -7.11
C TYR A 187 -13.30 11.24 -7.29
N ASN A 188 -12.96 10.07 -6.72
CA ASN A 188 -13.85 8.91 -6.67
C ASN A 188 -13.86 8.31 -5.26
N GLY A 189 -15.02 7.87 -4.78
CA GLY A 189 -15.19 7.26 -3.47
C GLY A 189 -15.35 8.29 -2.36
N GLY A 190 -14.81 7.98 -1.17
CA GLY A 190 -15.12 8.69 0.09
C GLY A 190 -13.97 9.55 0.62
N GLY A 191 -12.85 9.58 -0.09
CA GLY A 191 -11.71 10.41 0.29
C GLY A 191 -10.61 10.37 -0.77
N CYS A 192 -9.65 11.28 -0.61
CA CYS A 192 -8.45 11.40 -1.43
C CYS A 192 -7.21 11.63 -0.53
N LEU A 193 -6.03 11.79 -1.14
CA LEU A 193 -4.80 12.06 -0.38
C LEU A 193 -4.44 13.55 -0.42
N LEU A 194 -4.44 14.21 0.73
CA LEU A 194 -3.91 15.56 0.90
C LEU A 194 -2.38 15.48 1.05
N LEU A 195 -1.66 16.16 0.18
CA LEU A 195 -0.24 16.44 0.31
C LEU A 195 -0.04 17.91 0.64
N ARG A 196 0.81 18.22 1.62
CA ARG A 196 1.17 19.59 1.98
C ARG A 196 2.65 19.66 2.30
N PHE A 197 3.32 20.67 1.77
CA PHE A 197 4.70 20.99 2.07
C PHE A 197 4.81 22.42 2.56
N THR A 198 5.41 22.61 3.72
CA THR A 198 5.67 23.92 4.32
C THR A 198 7.18 24.09 4.45
N PRO A 199 7.82 24.98 3.66
CA PRO A 199 9.25 25.23 3.78
C PRO A 199 9.65 25.68 5.18
N ASP A 200 10.76 25.16 5.70
CA ASP A 200 11.36 25.57 6.97
C ASP A 200 12.79 26.05 6.70
N VAL A 201 13.09 27.29 7.08
CA VAL A 201 14.40 27.91 6.90
C VAL A 201 15.48 27.15 7.69
N ALA A 202 15.11 26.50 8.80
CA ALA A 202 16.01 25.64 9.55
C ALA A 202 16.34 24.33 8.82
N LYS A 203 15.57 23.96 7.79
CA LYS A 203 15.71 22.72 7.01
C LYS A 203 15.82 23.00 5.51
N PRO A 204 16.88 23.69 5.06
CA PRO A 204 17.03 24.10 3.67
C PRO A 204 17.23 22.93 2.68
N ARG A 205 17.46 21.71 3.20
CA ARG A 205 17.58 20.49 2.39
C ARG A 205 16.27 19.72 2.24
N ALA A 206 15.20 20.14 2.93
CA ALA A 206 13.90 19.53 2.79
C ALA A 206 13.39 19.72 1.35
N VAL A 207 13.06 18.62 0.70
CA VAL A 207 12.52 18.62 -0.67
C VAL A 207 11.03 18.27 -0.62
N PRO A 208 10.18 18.90 -1.45
CA PRO A 208 8.73 18.65 -1.46
C PRO A 208 8.39 17.36 -2.22
N TYR A 209 9.03 16.25 -1.85
CA TYR A 209 8.86 14.94 -2.46
C TYR A 209 8.15 13.99 -1.51
N PHE A 210 7.07 13.38 -2.00
CA PHE A 210 6.22 12.44 -1.28
C PHE A 210 6.26 11.10 -2.00
N ARG A 211 6.87 10.08 -1.36
CA ARG A 211 6.83 8.72 -1.88
C ARG A 211 5.44 8.12 -1.67
N LEU A 212 4.85 7.58 -2.74
CA LEU A 212 3.54 6.94 -2.68
C LEU A 212 3.67 5.42 -2.61
N PHE A 213 4.42 4.80 -3.52
CA PHE A 213 4.47 3.34 -3.64
C PHE A 213 5.88 2.86 -3.95
N ALA A 214 6.31 1.79 -3.26
CA ALA A 214 7.42 0.95 -3.71
C ALA A 214 6.90 -0.09 -4.70
N CYS A 215 7.66 -0.33 -5.76
CA CYS A 215 7.27 -1.14 -6.90
C CYS A 215 8.40 -2.11 -7.27
N ASP A 216 8.01 -3.20 -7.94
CA ASP A 216 8.91 -4.10 -8.65
C ASP A 216 8.16 -4.56 -9.91
N ILE A 217 8.01 -3.61 -10.84
CA ILE A 217 7.21 -3.74 -12.05
C ILE A 217 8.10 -3.48 -13.27
N PRO A 218 8.21 -4.41 -14.23
CA PRO A 218 8.94 -4.14 -15.47
C PRO A 218 8.35 -2.93 -16.20
N VAL A 219 9.19 -1.95 -16.57
CA VAL A 219 8.74 -0.71 -17.21
C VAL A 219 8.08 -1.02 -18.55
N GLY A 220 8.81 -1.60 -19.52
CA GLY A 220 8.26 -1.95 -20.84
C GLY A 220 7.51 -0.75 -21.46
N SER A 221 6.20 -0.87 -21.62
CA SER A 221 5.32 0.27 -21.94
C SER A 221 4.23 0.43 -20.88
N LEU A 222 4.00 1.67 -20.45
CA LEU A 222 3.05 2.07 -19.41
C LEU A 222 2.17 3.22 -19.90
N SER A 223 0.87 3.13 -19.60
CA SER A 223 -0.06 4.25 -19.58
C SER A 223 -0.23 4.69 -18.13
N VAL A 224 0.12 5.95 -17.87
CA VAL A 224 0.18 6.54 -16.53
C VAL A 224 -0.75 7.74 -16.51
N SER A 225 -1.62 7.82 -15.52
CA SER A 225 -2.43 9.00 -15.28
C SER A 225 -2.59 9.31 -13.81
N TYR A 226 -2.66 10.59 -13.48
CA TYR A 226 -2.99 11.04 -12.14
C TYR A 226 -3.92 12.24 -12.20
N THR A 227 -4.88 12.27 -11.27
CA THR A 227 -5.88 13.32 -11.12
C THR A 227 -5.63 14.04 -9.80
N PHE A 228 -5.57 15.37 -9.85
CA PHE A 228 -5.24 16.18 -8.70
C PHE A 228 -5.97 17.53 -8.72
N GLN A 229 -6.03 18.17 -7.58
CA GLN A 229 -6.54 19.53 -7.43
C GLN A 229 -5.60 20.31 -6.51
N MET A 230 -5.27 21.56 -6.85
CA MET A 230 -4.53 22.44 -5.94
C MET A 230 -5.43 22.81 -4.75
N TYR A 231 -4.87 22.78 -3.55
CA TYR A 231 -5.62 23.16 -2.36
C TYR A 231 -6.00 24.64 -2.43
N PRO A 232 -7.22 25.04 -2.02
CA PRO A 232 -7.63 26.45 -2.04
C PRO A 232 -6.62 27.36 -1.31
N GLY A 233 -6.24 28.47 -1.95
CA GLY A 233 -5.32 29.47 -1.38
C GLY A 233 -3.83 29.23 -1.66
N CYS A 234 -3.46 28.18 -2.41
CA CYS A 234 -2.09 28.02 -2.91
C CYS A 234 -1.75 29.02 -4.04
N SER A 235 -0.45 29.24 -4.25
CA SER A 235 0.05 30.07 -5.36
C SER A 235 -0.44 29.55 -6.71
N GLU A 236 -0.79 30.45 -7.63
CA GLU A 236 -1.16 30.11 -9.01
C GLU A 236 0.00 29.48 -9.80
N THR A 237 1.25 29.68 -9.33
CA THR A 237 2.45 29.10 -9.94
C THR A 237 2.76 27.69 -9.41
N LEU A 238 2.09 27.23 -8.36
CA LEU A 238 2.32 25.91 -7.79
C LEU A 238 1.86 24.84 -8.79
N ASP A 239 2.75 23.89 -9.07
CA ASP A 239 2.40 22.70 -9.84
C ASP A 239 2.95 21.45 -9.15
N ILE A 240 2.57 20.27 -9.63
CA ILE A 240 3.10 18.99 -9.19
C ILE A 240 3.55 18.14 -10.37
N ALA A 241 4.44 17.20 -10.14
CA ALA A 241 4.75 16.13 -11.07
C ALA A 241 4.70 14.78 -10.37
N LEU A 242 4.22 13.78 -11.11
CA LEU A 242 4.37 12.38 -10.72
C LEU A 242 5.80 11.95 -11.10
N ILE A 243 6.52 11.40 -10.13
CA ILE A 243 7.89 10.95 -10.29
C ILE A 243 7.88 9.42 -10.36
N LEU A 244 8.47 8.87 -11.42
CA LEU A 244 8.73 7.44 -11.56
C LEU A 244 10.21 7.18 -11.37
N SER A 245 10.59 6.51 -10.28
CA SER A 245 11.97 6.08 -10.07
C SER A 245 12.16 4.69 -10.67
N VAL A 246 13.11 4.58 -11.60
CA VAL A 246 13.36 3.39 -12.39
C VAL A 246 14.80 2.92 -12.18
N ARG A 247 14.97 1.61 -11.99
CA ARG A 247 16.27 0.94 -12.06
C ARG A 247 16.50 0.46 -13.48
N THR A 248 17.56 0.95 -14.12
CA THR A 248 17.99 0.49 -15.44
C THR A 248 18.51 -0.95 -15.39
N THR A 249 18.70 -1.56 -16.56
CA THR A 249 19.35 -2.87 -16.69
C THR A 249 20.78 -2.90 -16.14
N SER A 250 21.48 -1.77 -16.15
CA SER A 250 22.80 -1.60 -15.54
C SER A 250 22.78 -1.37 -14.02
N GLY A 251 21.60 -1.38 -13.39
CA GLY A 251 21.43 -1.14 -11.95
C GLY A 251 21.43 0.33 -11.55
N LYS A 252 21.54 1.26 -12.50
CA LYS A 252 21.52 2.72 -12.23
C LYS A 252 20.09 3.16 -11.93
N LYS A 253 19.92 3.99 -10.90
CA LYS A 253 18.63 4.63 -10.59
C LYS A 253 18.47 5.91 -11.41
N GLN A 254 17.27 6.09 -11.96
CA GLN A 254 16.88 7.23 -12.79
C GLN A 254 15.47 7.67 -12.41
N GLN A 255 15.15 8.94 -12.58
CA GLN A 255 13.84 9.50 -12.26
C GLN A 255 13.24 10.15 -13.49
N LEU A 256 12.00 9.78 -13.81
CA LEU A 256 11.19 10.42 -14.83
C LEU A 256 10.19 11.33 -14.13
N SER A 257 10.19 12.61 -14.47
CA SER A 257 9.26 13.60 -13.94
C SER A 257 8.15 13.85 -14.94
N LEU A 258 6.93 13.45 -14.59
CA LEU A 258 5.72 13.54 -15.41
C LEU A 258 4.89 14.74 -14.93
N GLY A 259 5.34 15.96 -15.24
CA GLY A 259 4.63 17.22 -14.95
C GLY A 259 4.10 17.89 -16.22
N VAL A 260 3.83 19.21 -16.17
CA VAL A 260 3.55 19.99 -17.40
C VAL A 260 4.70 19.86 -18.37
N MET A 261 5.91 20.07 -17.86
CA MET A 261 7.15 19.69 -18.53
C MET A 261 7.49 18.25 -18.14
N VAL A 262 7.71 17.42 -19.15
CA VAL A 262 8.23 16.06 -18.94
C VAL A 262 9.74 16.14 -18.92
N SER A 263 10.35 15.61 -17.87
CA SER A 263 11.81 15.49 -17.78
C SER A 263 12.16 14.01 -17.68
N VAL A 264 12.99 13.55 -18.61
CA VAL A 264 13.61 12.23 -18.61
C VAL A 264 15.12 12.41 -18.57
N PRO A 265 15.89 11.58 -17.85
CA PRO A 265 17.34 11.75 -17.77
C PRO A 265 18.01 11.60 -19.14
N ASP A 266 19.02 12.44 -19.41
CA ASP A 266 19.76 12.41 -20.68
C ASP A 266 20.41 11.04 -20.91
N GLY A 267 20.13 10.46 -22.09
CA GLY A 267 20.67 9.17 -22.53
C GLY A 267 19.59 8.14 -22.87
N ASN A 268 19.04 8.24 -24.09
CA ASN A 268 18.38 7.25 -24.97
C ASN A 268 17.55 6.06 -24.42
N GLY A 269 17.26 5.95 -23.12
CA GLY A 269 16.65 4.75 -22.55
C GLY A 269 15.14 4.81 -22.39
N TYR A 270 14.56 6.02 -22.26
CA TYR A 270 13.13 6.16 -21.99
C TYR A 270 12.51 7.30 -22.78
N GLU A 271 11.31 7.06 -23.27
CA GLU A 271 10.44 8.06 -23.89
C GLU A 271 9.21 8.24 -23.01
N ALA A 272 8.92 9.49 -22.62
CA ALA A 272 7.70 9.83 -21.91
C ALA A 272 6.98 10.95 -22.67
N THR A 273 5.76 10.68 -23.11
CA THR A 273 4.95 11.62 -23.89
C THR A 273 3.69 11.94 -23.14
N ARG A 274 3.41 13.22 -22.93
CA ARG A 274 2.14 13.69 -22.35
C ARG A 274 1.04 13.61 -23.40
N GLU A 275 -0.07 12.98 -23.05
CA GLU A 275 -1.30 13.05 -23.86
C GLU A 275 -1.98 14.39 -23.59
N LEU A 276 -2.11 15.22 -24.63
CA LEU A 276 -2.88 16.44 -24.58
C LEU A 276 -4.34 16.08 -24.84
N SER A 277 -5.21 16.28 -23.85
CA SER A 277 -6.65 16.15 -24.01
C SER A 277 -7.18 17.28 -24.90
N THR A 278 -7.95 16.93 -25.92
CA THR A 278 -8.76 17.88 -26.72
C THR A 278 -10.08 18.25 -26.05
N ASP A 279 -10.30 17.83 -24.80
CA ASP A 279 -11.58 17.94 -24.08
C ASP A 279 -11.82 19.36 -23.57
N GLY A 280 -12.12 20.26 -24.50
CA GLY A 280 -12.89 21.48 -24.28
C GLY A 280 -14.32 21.29 -24.76
N GLY A 281 -15.04 20.31 -24.18
CA GLY A 281 -16.49 20.24 -24.31
C GLY A 281 -17.17 21.27 -23.41
N PRO A 282 -18.38 21.76 -23.73
CA PRO A 282 -19.02 22.88 -23.02
C PRO A 282 -19.31 22.65 -21.51
N ASP A 283 -19.15 21.43 -20.99
CA ASP A 283 -19.30 21.06 -19.58
C ASP A 283 -17.97 20.88 -18.79
N ALA A 284 -16.81 21.07 -19.43
CA ALA A 284 -15.49 20.91 -18.78
C ALA A 284 -15.14 22.01 -17.75
N THR A 285 -16.04 22.96 -17.50
CA THR A 285 -15.82 24.17 -16.70
C THR A 285 -16.23 24.05 -15.22
N LYS A 286 -16.74 22.88 -14.77
CA LYS A 286 -17.27 22.73 -13.39
C LYS A 286 -16.36 22.00 -12.39
N SER A 287 -15.34 21.27 -12.84
CA SER A 287 -14.49 20.49 -11.93
C SER A 287 -13.12 21.14 -11.76
N SER A 288 -12.73 21.41 -10.51
CA SER A 288 -11.40 21.88 -10.13
C SER A 288 -10.31 20.80 -10.22
N TRP A 289 -10.70 19.56 -10.50
CA TRP A 289 -9.79 18.44 -10.70
C TRP A 289 -9.16 18.47 -12.09
N GLN A 290 -7.85 18.25 -12.14
CA GLN A 290 -7.04 18.18 -13.35
C GLN A 290 -6.48 16.77 -13.50
N THR A 291 -6.63 16.17 -14.67
CA THR A 291 -6.05 14.86 -14.98
C THR A 291 -4.93 15.02 -15.98
N ARG A 292 -3.77 14.43 -15.70
CA ARG A 292 -2.66 14.33 -16.66
C ARG A 292 -2.43 12.88 -17.03
N LYS A 293 -2.19 12.64 -18.31
CA LYS A 293 -2.02 11.32 -18.90
C LYS A 293 -0.69 11.27 -19.66
N TYR A 294 0.01 10.16 -19.54
CA TYR A 294 1.33 9.96 -20.14
C TYR A 294 1.44 8.54 -20.70
N HIS A 295 2.16 8.44 -21.81
CA HIS A 295 2.70 7.18 -22.29
C HIS A 295 4.19 7.15 -21.95
N VAL A 296 4.62 6.13 -21.22
CA VAL A 296 6.03 5.91 -20.85
C VAL A 296 6.50 4.61 -21.48
N LYS A 297 7.64 4.66 -22.16
CA LYS A 297 8.21 3.52 -22.87
C LYS A 297 9.70 3.39 -22.59
N ASP A 298 10.13 2.17 -22.30
CA ASP A 298 11.55 1.77 -22.32
C ASP A 298 11.95 1.58 -23.80
N ALA A 299 12.82 2.47 -24.29
CA ALA A 299 13.29 2.51 -25.68
C ALA A 299 14.46 1.53 -25.94
N ASN A 300 14.94 0.83 -24.91
CA ASN A 300 16.05 -0.12 -25.05
C ASN A 300 15.62 -1.42 -25.74
N SER A 301 16.55 -2.03 -26.49
CA SER A 301 16.34 -3.28 -27.22
C SER A 301 16.12 -4.51 -26.32
N VAL A 302 16.52 -4.45 -25.05
CA VAL A 302 16.27 -5.49 -24.04
C VAL A 302 15.57 -4.84 -22.83
N PRO A 303 14.22 -4.88 -22.77
CA PRO A 303 13.45 -4.19 -21.74
C PRO A 303 13.51 -4.95 -20.42
N ASN A 304 14.46 -4.59 -19.56
CA ASN A 304 14.62 -5.13 -18.21
C ASN A 304 14.65 -4.03 -17.14
N ALA A 305 14.27 -2.80 -17.49
CA ALA A 305 14.12 -1.74 -16.51
C ALA A 305 12.96 -2.05 -15.56
N VAL A 306 13.13 -1.72 -14.28
CA VAL A 306 12.14 -1.95 -13.23
C VAL A 306 11.71 -0.62 -12.64
N LEU A 307 10.42 -0.35 -12.64
CA LEU A 307 9.82 0.72 -11.84
C LEU A 307 9.93 0.32 -10.37
N GLU A 308 10.72 1.08 -9.62
CA GLU A 308 11.00 0.83 -8.20
C GLU A 308 10.12 1.66 -7.28
N GLU A 309 9.71 2.85 -7.73
CA GLU A 309 9.01 3.79 -6.88
C GLU A 309 8.14 4.74 -7.69
N ILE A 310 6.98 5.06 -7.13
CA ILE A 310 6.12 6.13 -7.61
C ILE A 310 6.02 7.15 -6.47
N GLY A 311 6.29 8.42 -6.78
CA GLY A 311 6.15 9.53 -5.85
C GLY A 311 5.55 10.75 -6.53
N VAL A 312 5.32 11.81 -5.76
CA VAL A 312 4.87 13.12 -6.25
C VAL A 312 5.80 14.19 -5.70
N SER A 313 6.24 15.09 -6.58
CA SER A 313 7.00 16.27 -6.18
C SER A 313 6.19 17.53 -6.46
N PHE A 314 6.27 18.52 -5.58
CA PHE A 314 5.81 19.86 -5.92
C PHE A 314 6.87 20.55 -6.77
N LEU A 315 6.41 21.31 -7.75
CA LEU A 315 7.19 22.07 -8.71
C LEU A 315 6.88 23.56 -8.51
N SER A 316 7.89 24.40 -8.70
CA SER A 316 7.79 25.87 -8.55
C SER A 316 7.27 26.28 -7.17
N PHE A 317 8.18 26.35 -6.19
CA PHE A 317 7.89 26.91 -4.87
C PHE A 317 8.78 28.12 -4.64
N GLU A 318 8.18 29.25 -4.29
CA GLU A 318 8.92 30.30 -3.59
C GLU A 318 9.41 29.73 -2.26
N SER A 319 10.64 30.05 -1.86
CA SER A 319 11.28 29.45 -0.67
C SER A 319 10.54 29.69 0.65
N SER A 320 9.55 30.57 0.66
CA SER A 320 8.72 30.92 1.82
C SER A 320 7.25 30.47 1.72
N VAL A 321 6.81 29.90 0.59
CA VAL A 321 5.39 29.66 0.33
C VAL A 321 5.06 28.17 0.50
N ALA A 322 4.08 27.87 1.35
CA ALA A 322 3.56 26.53 1.52
C ALA A 322 2.75 26.10 0.30
N GLY A 323 2.95 24.87 -0.14
CA GLY A 323 2.14 24.23 -1.17
C GLY A 323 1.21 23.17 -0.58
N ALA A 324 0.07 22.95 -1.22
CA ALA A 324 -0.77 21.79 -0.92
C ALA A 324 -1.59 21.38 -2.14
N CYS A 325 -1.81 20.07 -2.28
CA CYS A 325 -2.68 19.51 -3.30
C CYS A 325 -3.44 18.30 -2.77
N LEU A 326 -4.56 18.00 -3.43
CA LEU A 326 -5.33 16.78 -3.25
C LEU A 326 -5.02 15.87 -4.43
N LEU A 327 -4.55 14.64 -4.18
CA LEU A 327 -4.41 13.58 -5.18
C LEU A 327 -5.66 12.71 -5.13
N GLY A 328 -6.46 12.76 -6.20
CA GLY A 328 -7.76 12.11 -6.28
C GLY A 328 -7.76 10.79 -7.04
N GLU A 329 -6.79 10.56 -7.93
CA GLU A 329 -6.64 9.28 -8.61
C GLU A 329 -5.21 9.08 -9.12
N LEU A 330 -4.72 7.85 -9.08
CA LEU A 330 -3.51 7.38 -9.74
C LEU A 330 -3.82 6.07 -10.46
N VAL A 331 -3.45 6.00 -11.74
CA VAL A 331 -3.53 4.81 -12.57
C VAL A 331 -2.20 4.58 -13.25
N VAL A 332 -1.65 3.38 -13.09
CA VAL A 332 -0.55 2.85 -13.90
C VAL A 332 -1.03 1.53 -14.49
N LYS A 333 -1.03 1.41 -15.81
CA LYS A 333 -1.47 0.20 -16.51
C LYS A 333 -0.64 -0.05 -17.76
N ARG A 334 -0.77 -1.24 -18.34
CA ARG A 334 -0.31 -1.47 -19.71
C ARG A 334 -1.23 -0.71 -20.69
N PRO A 335 -0.70 -0.12 -21.77
CA PRO A 335 -1.53 0.40 -22.84
C PRO A 335 -2.41 -0.71 -23.41
N GLU A 336 -3.61 -0.36 -23.87
CA GLU A 336 -4.49 -1.32 -24.55
C GLU A 336 -3.94 -1.60 -25.96
N ASP A 337 -3.80 -2.89 -26.31
CA ASP A 337 -3.44 -3.31 -27.66
C ASP A 337 -4.57 -2.93 -28.63
N LYS A 338 -4.41 -1.81 -29.34
CA LYS A 338 -5.34 -1.37 -30.40
C LYS A 338 -5.47 -2.38 -31.55
N THR A 339 -4.68 -3.44 -31.57
CA THR A 339 -4.69 -4.53 -32.56
C THR A 339 -5.67 -5.65 -32.23
N ALA A 340 -6.18 -5.78 -30.99
CA ALA A 340 -7.07 -6.88 -30.61
C ALA A 340 -8.56 -6.63 -30.90
N ASN A 341 -8.97 -5.41 -31.29
CA ASN A 341 -10.38 -5.04 -31.51
C ASN A 341 -10.84 -5.01 -32.98
N LYS A 342 -10.14 -5.73 -33.89
CA LYS A 342 -10.59 -5.95 -35.27
C LYS A 342 -10.93 -7.42 -35.56
N SER A 343 -11.69 -8.10 -34.69
CA SER A 343 -12.44 -9.30 -35.09
C SER A 343 -13.45 -9.73 -34.03
N ALA A 344 -14.62 -9.09 -34.02
CA ALA A 344 -15.86 -9.73 -33.60
C ALA A 344 -17.05 -8.98 -34.24
N PRO A 345 -17.88 -9.63 -35.08
CA PRO A 345 -19.10 -9.01 -35.56
C PRO A 345 -20.15 -8.95 -34.44
N ASN A 346 -20.80 -7.79 -34.33
CA ASN A 346 -21.99 -7.55 -33.54
C ASN A 346 -23.05 -8.64 -33.76
N SER A 347 -23.46 -9.32 -32.67
CA SER A 347 -24.82 -9.85 -32.59
C SER A 347 -25.48 -9.30 -31.33
N SER A 348 -26.35 -8.33 -31.57
CA SER A 348 -27.32 -7.82 -30.61
C SER A 348 -28.40 -8.86 -30.36
N SER A 349 -28.62 -9.26 -29.11
CA SER A 349 -29.98 -9.60 -28.66
C SER A 349 -30.16 -9.34 -27.17
N LYS A 350 -31.08 -8.42 -26.89
CA LYS A 350 -31.69 -8.15 -25.58
C LYS A 350 -32.42 -9.41 -25.10
N LYS A 351 -32.28 -9.78 -23.83
CA LYS A 351 -33.27 -10.51 -22.98
C LYS A 351 -32.82 -10.34 -21.53
N SER A 352 -33.40 -9.40 -20.78
CA SER A 352 -34.57 -9.56 -19.88
C SER A 352 -34.33 -10.55 -18.74
N VAL A 353 -34.24 -9.98 -17.55
CA VAL A 353 -34.26 -10.60 -16.22
C VAL A 353 -35.55 -11.38 -16.01
N ASN A 354 -35.47 -12.64 -15.57
CA ASN A 354 -36.28 -13.21 -14.48
C ASN A 354 -35.81 -14.63 -14.07
N GLN A 355 -35.76 -14.80 -12.75
CA GLN A 355 -35.81 -15.98 -11.88
C GLN A 355 -35.87 -17.39 -12.51
N GLU A 356 -35.07 -18.31 -11.94
CA GLU A 356 -35.60 -19.51 -11.25
C GLU A 356 -34.53 -20.21 -10.39
N LEU A 357 -34.94 -20.58 -9.16
CA LEU A 357 -34.30 -21.59 -8.32
C LEU A 357 -34.60 -22.97 -8.90
N ALA A 358 -33.59 -23.84 -9.00
CA ALA A 358 -33.68 -25.23 -8.52
C ALA A 358 -32.32 -25.92 -8.57
N SER A 359 -32.12 -26.72 -7.52
CA SER A 359 -31.12 -27.76 -7.27
C SER A 359 -30.56 -28.50 -8.49
N GLU A 360 -29.25 -28.78 -8.46
CA GLU A 360 -28.75 -30.09 -8.85
C GLU A 360 -27.41 -30.41 -8.18
N THR A 361 -27.42 -31.54 -7.48
CA THR A 361 -26.30 -32.22 -6.85
C THR A 361 -25.41 -32.87 -7.91
N GLY A 362 -24.11 -32.54 -7.91
CA GLY A 362 -23.11 -33.21 -8.72
C GLY A 362 -21.77 -33.27 -7.99
N ALA A 363 -21.44 -34.46 -7.48
CA ALA A 363 -20.16 -34.74 -6.84
C ALA A 363 -19.02 -34.67 -7.87
N VAL A 364 -17.97 -33.90 -7.57
CA VAL A 364 -16.72 -33.90 -8.32
C VAL A 364 -15.62 -34.35 -7.36
N ALA A 365 -15.03 -35.51 -7.67
CA ALA A 365 -13.85 -36.04 -7.00
C ALA A 365 -12.64 -35.14 -7.30
N VAL A 366 -12.00 -34.62 -6.26
CA VAL A 366 -10.76 -33.84 -6.36
C VAL A 366 -9.60 -34.75 -5.94
N ASN A 367 -8.69 -35.00 -6.88
CA ASN A 367 -7.40 -35.63 -6.62
C ASN A 367 -6.54 -34.65 -5.80
N ASN A 368 -6.17 -35.04 -4.58
CA ASN A 368 -5.23 -34.32 -3.73
C ASN A 368 -3.79 -34.68 -4.14
N GLU A 369 -3.10 -33.78 -4.83
CA GLU A 369 -1.64 -33.67 -4.70
C GLU A 369 -1.34 -32.58 -3.64
N PRO A 370 -0.39 -32.81 -2.71
CA PRO A 370 -0.08 -31.82 -1.69
C PRO A 370 0.64 -30.61 -2.28
N ASP A 371 0.00 -29.45 -2.17
CA ASP A 371 0.58 -28.15 -2.51
C ASP A 371 1.96 -27.97 -1.86
N ARG A 372 2.98 -27.72 -2.69
CA ARG A 372 4.30 -27.27 -2.22
C ARG A 372 4.13 -25.95 -1.45
N LYS A 373 4.27 -26.01 -0.12
CA LYS A 373 4.28 -24.86 0.78
C LYS A 373 5.21 -23.76 0.23
N ARG A 374 4.69 -22.52 0.17
CA ARG A 374 5.38 -21.33 -0.37
C ARG A 374 6.72 -21.09 0.34
N GLN A 375 7.84 -21.42 -0.30
CA GLN A 375 9.15 -20.92 0.10
C GLN A 375 9.24 -19.43 -0.30
N ARG A 376 9.29 -18.53 0.69
CA ARG A 376 9.80 -17.18 0.47
C ARG A 376 11.33 -17.23 0.46
N VAL A 377 11.91 -16.51 -0.48
CA VAL A 377 13.37 -16.33 -0.62
C VAL A 377 13.91 -15.70 0.65
N ALA A 378 14.95 -16.31 1.21
CA ALA A 378 15.64 -15.79 2.38
C ALA A 378 16.25 -14.42 2.06
N ASP A 379 16.06 -13.45 2.95
CA ASP A 379 16.83 -12.22 2.95
C ASP A 379 18.30 -12.59 3.23
N ASN A 380 19.17 -12.33 2.25
CA ASN A 380 20.60 -12.40 2.46
C ASN A 380 21.05 -11.15 3.21
N SER A 381 21.64 -11.40 4.38
CA SER A 381 22.39 -10.52 5.31
C SER A 381 21.65 -9.38 5.97
#